data_AF-A0A8S3GN83-F1
#
_entry.id   AF-A0A8S3GN83-F1
#
_cell.length_a   1.000
_cell.length_b   1.000
_cell.length_c   1.000
_cell.angle_alpha   90.00
_cell.angle_beta   90.00
_cell.angle_gamma   90.00
#
_symmetry.space_group_name_H-M   'P 1'
#
loop_
_entity.id
_entity.type
_entity.pdbx_description
1 polymer ?
#
loop_
_entity_poly.entity_id
_entity_poly.type
_entity_poly.pdbx_seq_one_letter_code
_entity_poly.pdbx_strand_id
1 'polypeptide(L)'
;MMIVTTTGYIVACIGPFMSDFNNNDAAIMKDILLRNTDHILSWPKEHDILVVDRGCRDSIGVMKALGLEAAMPTFLDGRRQFSAEEANESRCITKIRWVVEA
;
A
#
# COMPACT_ATOMS: atom_id res chain seq x y z
N MET A 1 -7.69 -7.43 -3.53
CA MET A 1 -6.77 -6.68 -2.66
C MET A 1 -6.80 -7.31 -1.28
N MET A 2 -5.64 -7.68 -0.76
CA MET A 2 -5.50 -8.26 0.57
C MET A 2 -4.99 -7.19 1.52
N ILE A 3 -5.66 -7.02 2.65
CA ILE A 3 -5.22 -6.11 3.72
C ILE A 3 -4.72 -6.97 4.86
N VAL A 4 -3.48 -6.72 5.27
CA VAL A 4 -2.75 -7.51 6.25
C VAL A 4 -2.19 -6.62 7.33
N THR A 5 -2.16 -7.14 8.55
CA THR A 5 -1.43 -6.53 9.65
C THR A 5 0.07 -6.76 9.48
N THR A 6 0.89 -5.93 10.12
CA THR A 6 2.35 -6.10 10.18
C THR A 6 2.77 -7.43 10.83
N THR A 7 1.88 -8.02 11.64
CA THR A 7 2.04 -9.35 12.26
C THR A 7 1.66 -10.52 11.36
N GLY A 8 1.21 -10.28 10.13
CA GLY A 8 0.93 -11.34 9.14
C GLY A 8 -0.50 -11.89 9.15
N TYR A 9 -1.40 -11.32 9.95
CA TYR A 9 -2.83 -11.68 9.90
C TYR A 9 -3.53 -10.90 8.79
N ILE A 10 -4.31 -11.63 7.97
CA ILE A 10 -5.22 -11.05 6.99
C ILE A 10 -6.44 -10.51 7.73
N VAL A 11 -6.77 -9.24 7.51
CA VAL A 11 -7.93 -8.56 8.13
C VAL A 11 -9.03 -8.26 7.13
N ALA A 12 -8.71 -8.19 5.84
CA ALA A 12 -9.70 -8.03 4.78
C ALA A 12 -9.23 -8.63 3.46
N CYS A 13 -10.20 -9.18 2.72
CA CYS A 13 -10.04 -9.70 1.36
C CYS A 13 -11.08 -9.00 0.48
N ILE A 14 -10.70 -7.90 -0.16
CA ILE A 14 -11.63 -7.09 -0.95
C ILE A 14 -11.50 -7.46 -2.42
N GLY A 15 -12.62 -7.77 -3.07
CA GLY A 15 -12.70 -8.19 -4.47
C GLY A 15 -13.81 -9.22 -4.69
N PRO A 16 -13.81 -9.92 -5.85
CA PRO A 16 -12.84 -9.85 -6.95
C PRO A 16 -12.94 -8.54 -7.74
N PHE A 17 -11.85 -8.16 -8.42
CA PHE A 17 -11.80 -7.03 -9.35
C PHE A 17 -11.67 -7.53 -10.77
N MET A 18 -12.29 -6.85 -11.73
CA MET A 18 -12.14 -7.17 -13.15
C MET A 18 -10.71 -6.85 -13.59
N SER A 19 -10.10 -7.72 -14.40
CA SER A 19 -8.77 -7.47 -14.97
C SER A 19 -8.85 -6.55 -16.18
N ASP A 20 -9.26 -5.30 -15.96
CA ASP A 20 -9.32 -4.26 -17.00
C ASP A 20 -8.35 -3.10 -16.70
N PHE A 21 -8.23 -2.16 -17.63
CA PHE A 21 -7.34 -1.00 -17.48
C PHE A 21 -7.74 -0.07 -16.32
N ASN A 22 -9.01 -0.11 -15.88
CA ASN A 22 -9.52 0.77 -14.84
C ASN A 22 -9.23 0.23 -13.43
N ASN A 23 -8.97 -1.07 -13.29
CA ASN A 23 -8.75 -1.75 -12.02
C ASN A 23 -7.27 -2.11 -11.79
N ASN A 24 -6.37 -1.15 -11.97
CA ASN A 24 -5.00 -1.31 -11.47
C ASN A 24 -4.94 -1.13 -9.95
N ASP A 25 -3.84 -1.52 -9.32
CA ASP A 25 -3.67 -1.50 -7.86
C ASP A 25 -3.97 -0.13 -7.24
N ALA A 26 -3.50 0.96 -7.84
CA ALA A 26 -3.74 2.31 -7.34
C ALA A 26 -5.21 2.71 -7.46
N ALA A 27 -5.88 2.37 -8.56
CA ALA A 27 -7.31 2.67 -8.74
C ALA A 27 -8.17 1.88 -7.75
N ILE A 28 -7.88 0.59 -7.57
CA ILE A 28 -8.53 -0.27 -6.58
C ILE A 28 -8.32 0.29 -5.17
N MET A 29 -7.08 0.63 -4.80
CA MET A 29 -6.76 1.19 -3.49
C MET A 29 -7.49 2.51 -3.22
N LYS A 30 -7.56 3.41 -4.21
CA LYS A 30 -8.33 4.66 -4.10
C LYS A 30 -9.80 4.39 -3.83
N ASP A 31 -10.41 3.48 -4.59
CA ASP A 31 -11.84 3.17 -4.44
C ASP A 31 -12.13 2.59 -3.05
N ILE A 32 -11.30 1.65 -2.59
CA ILE A 32 -11.38 1.05 -1.25
C ILE A 32 -11.30 2.12 -0.14
N LEU A 33 -10.32 3.02 -0.22
CA LEU A 33 -10.11 4.08 0.78
C LEU A 33 -11.25 5.10 0.76
N LEU A 34 -11.63 5.60 -0.42
CA LEU A 34 -12.63 6.66 -0.57
C LEU A 34 -14.04 6.19 -0.19
N ARG A 35 -14.38 4.94 -0.49
CA ARG A 35 -15.67 4.35 -0.09
C ARG A 35 -15.65 3.82 1.33
N ASN A 36 -14.49 3.78 1.98
CA ASN A 36 -14.29 3.11 3.26
C ASN A 36 -14.87 1.68 3.25
N THR A 37 -14.54 0.93 2.19
CA THR A 37 -15.02 -0.45 1.99
C THR A 37 -14.66 -1.30 3.21
N ASP A 38 -15.59 -2.16 3.67
CA ASP A 38 -15.45 -2.97 4.89
C ASP A 38 -15.06 -2.18 6.16
N HIS A 39 -15.35 -0.87 6.19
CA HIS A 39 -14.99 0.03 7.29
C HIS A 39 -13.49 0.04 7.62
N ILE A 40 -12.63 -0.18 6.62
CA ILE A 40 -11.18 -0.30 6.81
C ILE A 40 -10.53 0.92 7.49
N LEU A 41 -11.10 2.12 7.34
CA LEU A 41 -10.60 3.35 7.95
C LEU A 41 -10.90 3.45 9.44
N SER A 42 -11.65 2.50 10.01
CA SER A 42 -11.85 2.39 11.46
C SER A 42 -10.68 1.72 12.18
N TRP A 43 -9.78 1.05 11.45
CA TRP A 43 -8.64 0.33 12.02
C TRP A 43 -7.41 1.21 12.26
N PRO A 44 -6.95 2.03 11.30
CA PRO A 44 -5.80 2.90 11.51
C PRO A 44 -6.18 4.13 12.33
N LYS A 45 -5.21 4.66 13.06
CA LYS A 45 -5.25 5.97 13.71
C LYS A 45 -4.59 7.02 12.81
N GLU A 46 -4.84 8.29 13.13
CA GLU A 46 -4.12 9.40 12.50
C GLU A 46 -2.61 9.20 12.63
N HIS A 47 -1.88 9.45 11.55
CA HIS A 47 -0.42 9.22 11.38
C HIS A 47 0.03 7.75 11.37
N ASP A 48 -0.87 6.77 11.35
CA ASP A 48 -0.47 5.39 11.09
C ASP A 48 0.09 5.22 9.66
N ILE A 49 1.05 4.32 9.52
CA ILE A 49 1.77 4.07 8.27
C ILE A 49 1.11 2.90 7.52
N LEU A 50 0.57 3.19 6.34
CA LEU A 50 0.18 2.18 5.36
C LEU A 50 1.39 1.73 4.57
N VAL A 51 1.73 0.44 4.67
CA VAL A 51 2.77 -0.17 3.85
C VAL A 51 2.13 -0.73 2.59
N VAL A 52 2.50 -0.20 1.43
CA VAL A 52 1.86 -0.53 0.15
C VAL A 52 2.86 -0.95 -0.91
N ASP A 53 2.34 -1.68 -1.89
CA ASP A 53 3.07 -2.04 -3.08
C ASP A 53 3.38 -0.84 -3.98
N ARG A 54 4.42 -0.98 -4.81
CA ARG A 54 4.80 0.06 -5.77
C ARG A 54 3.67 0.39 -6.76
N GLY A 55 2.80 -0.58 -7.08
CA GLY A 55 1.61 -0.38 -7.92
C GLY A 55 0.59 0.58 -7.32
N CYS A 56 0.62 0.82 -6.00
CA CYS A 56 -0.27 1.73 -5.31
C CYS A 56 0.22 3.19 -5.30
N ARG A 57 1.36 3.51 -5.93
CA ARG A 57 1.98 4.84 -5.90
C ARG A 57 0.98 5.99 -6.11
N ASP A 58 0.14 5.90 -7.14
CA ASP A 58 -0.77 6.99 -7.50
C ASP A 58 -1.91 7.19 -6.49
N SER A 59 -2.06 6.29 -5.52
CA SER A 59 -3.05 6.37 -4.43
C SER A 59 -2.50 7.02 -3.13
N ILE A 60 -1.19 7.25 -3.03
CA ILE A 60 -0.55 7.84 -1.84
C ILE A 60 -1.15 9.19 -1.46
N GLY A 61 -1.52 10.01 -2.44
CA GLY A 61 -2.17 11.31 -2.19
C GLY A 61 -3.48 11.18 -1.42
N VAL A 62 -4.25 10.12 -1.67
CA VAL A 62 -5.52 9.85 -0.96
C VAL A 62 -5.24 9.44 0.49
N MET A 63 -4.24 8.59 0.71
CA MET A 63 -3.84 8.17 2.07
C MET A 63 -3.44 9.38 2.92
N LYS A 64 -2.62 10.27 2.37
CA LYS A 64 -2.20 11.51 3.04
C LYS A 64 -3.36 12.46 3.31
N ALA A 65 -4.30 12.58 2.38
CA ALA A 65 -5.50 13.39 2.57
C ALA A 65 -6.42 12.85 3.68
N LEU A 66 -6.33 11.55 4.00
CA LEU A 66 -7.03 10.91 5.11
C LEU A 66 -6.27 10.97 6.44
N GLY A 67 -5.14 11.68 6.50
CA GLY A 67 -4.31 11.80 7.71
C GLY A 67 -3.40 10.59 7.96
N LEU A 68 -3.23 9.72 6.97
CA LEU A 68 -2.38 8.53 7.05
C LEU A 68 -1.04 8.77 6.37
N GLU A 69 -0.02 8.08 6.85
CA GLU A 69 1.27 8.00 6.17
C GLU A 69 1.30 6.81 5.22
N ALA A 70 2.19 6.86 4.22
CA ALA A 70 2.33 5.79 3.25
C ALA A 70 3.81 5.49 3.00
N ALA A 71 4.17 4.22 3.15
CA ALA A 71 5.50 3.69 2.88
C ALA A 71 5.43 2.72 1.69
N MET A 72 6.30 2.91 0.71
CA MET A 72 6.43 2.02 -0.44
C MET A 72 7.92 1.84 -0.80
N PRO A 73 8.31 0.73 -1.44
CA PRO A 73 9.69 0.56 -1.91
C PRO A 73 10.13 1.72 -2.82
N THR A 74 11.34 2.23 -2.57
CA THR A 74 11.91 3.40 -3.23
C THR A 74 12.12 3.17 -4.73
N PHE A 75 12.16 4.26 -5.51
CA PHE A 75 12.46 4.23 -6.93
C PHE A 75 13.84 4.78 -7.22
N LEU A 76 14.47 4.22 -8.25
CA LEU A 76 15.79 4.66 -8.67
C LEU A 76 15.75 6.05 -9.33
N ASP A 77 14.59 6.48 -9.83
CA ASP A 77 14.36 7.81 -10.44
C ASP A 77 15.46 8.20 -11.45
N GLY A 78 15.76 7.28 -12.37
CA GLY A 78 16.78 7.45 -13.41
C GLY A 78 18.22 7.15 -12.95
N ARG A 79 18.45 6.88 -11.67
CA ARG A 79 19.73 6.39 -11.14
C ARG A 79 19.90 4.89 -11.42
N ARG A 80 21.14 4.42 -11.26
CA ARG A 80 21.48 2.99 -11.41
C ARG A 80 21.43 2.22 -10.09
N GLN A 81 21.56 2.91 -8.96
CA GLN A 81 21.63 2.31 -7.63
C GLN A 81 21.01 3.24 -6.58
N PHE A 82 20.53 2.63 -5.50
CA PHE A 82 20.10 3.33 -4.30
C PHE A 82 21.29 3.75 -3.45
N SER A 83 21.12 4.80 -2.66
CA SER A 83 21.99 5.02 -1.49
C SER A 83 21.81 3.87 -0.48
N ALA A 84 22.77 3.72 0.44
CA ALA A 84 22.65 2.73 1.51
C ALA A 84 21.40 2.96 2.36
N GLU A 85 21.02 4.21 2.60
CA GLU A 85 19.83 4.60 3.35
C GLU A 85 18.54 4.18 2.63
N GLU A 86 18.37 4.57 1.37
CA GLU A 86 17.19 4.19 0.57
C GLU A 86 17.09 2.67 0.39
N ALA A 87 18.22 1.99 0.20
CA ALA A 87 18.24 0.54 0.10
C ALA A 87 17.80 -0.13 1.41
N ASN A 88 18.22 0.41 2.56
CA ASN A 88 17.83 -0.10 3.87
C ASN A 88 16.35 0.15 4.17
N GLU A 89 15.85 1.35 3.85
CA GLU A 89 14.43 1.69 3.97
C GLU A 89 13.56 0.79 3.09
N SER A 90 13.88 0.69 1.80
CA SER A 90 13.18 -0.19 0.86
C SER A 90 13.22 -1.65 1.32
N ARG A 91 14.31 -2.10 1.95
CA ARG A 91 14.42 -3.45 2.51
C ARG A 91 13.54 -3.63 3.75
N CYS A 92 13.45 -2.63 4.61
CA CYS A 92 12.55 -2.63 5.77
C CYS A 92 11.09 -2.78 5.30
N ILE A 93 10.67 -1.94 4.35
CA ILE A 93 9.33 -1.96 3.75
C ILE A 93 9.04 -3.33 3.12
N THR A 94 9.99 -3.89 2.36
CA THR A 94 9.81 -5.20 1.71
C THR A 94 9.71 -6.35 2.72
N LYS A 95 10.40 -6.26 3.87
CA LYS A 95 10.35 -7.30 4.92
C LYS A 95 9.03 -7.34 5.67
N ILE A 96 8.43 -6.17 5.91
CA ILE A 96 7.15 -6.07 6.63
C ILE A 96 5.96 -6.23 5.69
N ARG A 97 6.15 -6.01 4.39
CA ARG A 97 5.16 -6.32 3.36
C ARG A 97 5.05 -7.84 3.23
N TRP A 98 3.89 -8.38 3.58
CA TRP A 98 3.61 -9.80 3.37
C TRP A 98 3.28 -10.05 1.91
N VAL A 99 4.00 -11.00 1.30
CA VAL A 99 3.67 -11.52 -0.03
C VAL A 99 2.45 -12.42 0.14
N VAL A 100 1.27 -11.88 -0.12
CA VAL A 100 0.04 -12.65 -0.20
C VAL A 100 -0.20 -12.99 -1.67
N GLU A 101 0.61 -13.91 -2.19
CA GLU A 101 0.41 -14.52 -3.51
C GLU A 101 -0.13 -15.93 -3.28
N ALA A 102 -1.24 -16.26 -3.93
CA ALA A 102 -1.84 -17.60 -3.94
C ALA A 102 -1.24 -18.44 -5.07
#